data_AF-A0A2D7FLB7-F1
#
_entry.id   AF-A0A2D7FLB7-F1
#
_cell.length_a   1.000
_cell.length_b   1.000
_cell.length_c   1.000
_cell.angle_alpha   90.00
_cell.angle_beta   90.00
_cell.angle_gamma   90.00
#
_symmetry.space_group_name_H-M   'P 1'
#
loop_
_entity.id
_entity.type
_entity.pdbx_description
1 polymer ?
#
loop_
_entity_poly.entity_id
_entity_poly.type
_entity_poly.pdbx_seq_one_letter_code
_entity_poly.pdbx_strand_id
1 'polypeptide(L)' 'MTDVVNLNQFRKNQRRAEKQRAAEANCARFSRTKAERGATDALRAARKKLLDGKKISPAADNS' A
#
# COMPACT_ATOMS: atom_id res chain seq x y z
N MET A 1 -15.32 -36.62 -29.08
CA MET A 1 -15.57 -36.54 -27.63
C MET A 1 -15.78 -35.08 -27.30
N THR A 2 -17.01 -34.65 -27.06
CA THR A 2 -17.33 -33.25 -26.71
C THR A 2 -17.37 -33.15 -25.19
N ASP A 3 -16.39 -32.49 -24.60
CA ASP A 3 -16.37 -32.24 -23.16
C ASP A 3 -17.50 -31.27 -22.81
N VAL A 4 -18.53 -31.80 -22.12
CA VAL A 4 -19.62 -30.99 -21.58
C VAL A 4 -19.10 -30.23 -20.38
N VAL A 5 -18.63 -29.00 -20.61
CA VAL A 5 -18.18 -28.11 -19.55
C VAL A 5 -19.36 -27.56 -18.76
N ASN A 6 -19.33 -27.75 -17.43
CA ASN A 6 -20.35 -27.22 -16.55
C ASN A 6 -20.17 -25.70 -16.37
N LEU A 7 -20.94 -24.94 -17.15
CA LEU A 7 -20.99 -23.47 -17.12
C LEU A 7 -21.24 -22.89 -15.72
N ASN A 8 -22.01 -23.59 -14.86
CA ASN A 8 -22.29 -23.11 -13.51
C ASN A 8 -21.05 -23.19 -12.61
N GLN A 9 -20.27 -24.27 -12.72
CA GLN A 9 -19.01 -24.40 -12.00
C GLN A 9 -18.00 -23.34 -12.47
N PHE A 10 -17.90 -23.12 -13.77
CA PHE A 10 -17.03 -22.09 -14.35
C PHE A 10 -17.37 -20.69 -13.83
N ARG A 11 -18.66 -20.29 -13.85
CA ARG A 11 -19.12 -19.01 -13.30
C ARG A 11 -18.85 -18.89 -11.80
N LYS A 12 -18.99 -19.98 -11.04
CA LYS A 12 -18.68 -20.00 -9.60
C LYS A 12 -17.20 -19.79 -9.34
N ASN A 13 -16.34 -20.41 -10.15
CA ASN A 13 -14.89 -20.27 -10.04
C ASN A 13 -14.43 -18.85 -10.42
N GLN A 14 -14.98 -18.27 -11.49
CA GLN A 14 -14.70 -16.88 -11.85
C GLN A 14 -15.07 -15.90 -10.72
N ARG A 15 -16.27 -16.01 -10.16
CA ARG A 15 -16.69 -15.15 -9.02
C ARG A 15 -15.80 -15.29 -7.79
N ARG A 16 -15.27 -16.49 -7.54
CA ARG A 16 -14.31 -16.72 -6.43
C ARG A 16 -12.96 -16.05 -6.73
N ALA A 17 -12.47 -16.18 -7.95
CA ALA A 17 -11.22 -15.55 -8.38
C ALA A 17 -11.29 -14.02 -8.34
N GLU A 18 -12.40 -13.43 -8.78
CA GLU A 18 -12.64 -11.97 -8.69
C GLU A 18 -12.62 -11.48 -7.24
N LYS A 19 -13.33 -12.20 -6.35
CA LYS A 19 -13.32 -11.88 -4.91
C LYS A 19 -11.93 -11.97 -4.30
N GLN A 20 -11.16 -13.00 -4.65
CA GLN A 20 -9.80 -13.19 -4.17
C GLN A 20 -8.88 -12.06 -4.66
N ARG A 21 -8.97 -11.69 -5.94
CA ARG A 21 -8.19 -10.59 -6.51
C ARG A 21 -8.53 -9.24 -5.87
N ALA A 22 -9.81 -9.00 -5.59
CA ALA A 22 -10.24 -7.81 -4.85
C ALA A 22 -9.73 -7.83 -3.40
N ALA A 23 -9.75 -8.99 -2.74
CA ALA A 23 -9.20 -9.16 -1.40
C ALA A 23 -7.70 -8.92 -1.37
N GLU A 24 -6.93 -9.41 -2.35
CA GLU A 24 -5.49 -9.18 -2.47
C GLU A 24 -5.17 -7.71 -2.74
N ALA A 25 -5.91 -7.06 -3.65
CA ALA A 25 -5.77 -5.63 -3.89
C ALA A 25 -6.10 -4.80 -2.64
N ASN A 26 -7.13 -5.19 -1.91
CA ASN A 26 -7.49 -4.56 -0.64
C ASN A 26 -6.43 -4.84 0.43
N CYS A 27 -5.94 -6.07 0.59
CA CYS A 27 -4.84 -6.39 1.50
C CYS A 27 -3.57 -5.61 1.14
N ALA A 28 -3.21 -5.46 -0.13
CA ALA A 28 -2.07 -4.63 -0.52
C ALA A 28 -2.29 -3.15 -0.15
N ARG A 29 -3.51 -2.62 -0.36
CA ARG A 29 -3.85 -1.22 -0.06
C ARG A 29 -4.06 -0.93 1.43
N PHE A 30 -4.56 -1.91 2.18
CA PHE A 30 -4.96 -1.80 3.59
C PHE A 30 -4.03 -2.56 4.54
N SER A 31 -2.99 -3.25 4.04
CA SER A 31 -1.91 -3.87 4.82
C SER A 31 -1.22 -2.88 5.74
N ARG A 32 -1.24 -1.59 5.39
CA ARG A 32 -1.00 -0.53 6.35
C ARG A 32 -2.32 -0.15 7.00
N THR A 33 -2.55 -0.70 8.18
CA THR A 33 -3.68 -0.31 9.02
C THR A 33 -3.60 1.19 9.34
N LYS A 34 -4.73 1.82 9.71
CA LYS A 34 -4.76 3.26 10.05
C LYS A 34 -3.74 3.61 11.15
N ALA A 35 -3.53 2.70 12.10
CA ALA A 35 -2.56 2.83 13.18
C ALA A 35 -1.11 2.85 12.65
N GLU A 36 -0.74 1.95 11.75
CA GLU A 36 0.60 1.90 11.16
C GLU A 36 0.90 3.11 10.27
N ARG A 37 -0.10 3.60 9.52
CA ARG A 37 0.04 4.84 8.75
C ARG A 37 0.34 6.02 9.66
N GLY A 38 -0.41 6.17 10.76
CA GLY A 38 -0.19 7.22 11.75
C GLY A 38 1.20 7.16 12.38
N ALA A 39 1.66 5.97 12.78
CA ALA A 39 3.01 5.77 13.31
C ALA A 39 4.10 6.14 12.30
N THR A 40 3.93 5.72 11.03
CA THR A 40 4.90 6.01 9.96
C THR A 40 4.96 7.51 9.63
N ASP A 41 3.81 8.17 9.58
CA ASP A 41 3.71 9.60 9.32
C ASP A 41 4.28 10.44 10.46
N ALA A 42 4.02 10.06 11.72
CA ALA A 42 4.64 10.69 12.89
C ALA A 42 6.16 10.54 12.87
N LEU A 43 6.67 9.35 12.53
CA LEU A 43 8.09 9.07 12.42
C LEU A 43 8.75 9.86 11.27
N ARG A 44 8.04 10.01 10.14
CA ARG A 44 8.47 10.86 9.02
C ARG A 44 8.47 12.35 9.40
N ALA A 45 7.46 12.82 10.13
CA ALA A 45 7.38 14.21 10.59
C ALA A 45 8.49 14.54 11.59
N ALA A 46 8.77 13.64 12.54
CA ALA A 46 9.89 13.77 13.48
C ALA A 46 11.23 13.79 12.73
N ARG A 47 11.42 12.90 11.75
CA ARG A 47 12.63 12.87 10.92
C ARG A 47 12.80 14.13 10.07
N LYS A 48 11.70 14.69 9.53
CA LYS A 48 11.72 15.96 8.80
C LYS A 48 12.11 17.13 9.69
N LYS A 49 11.53 17.23 10.88
CA LYS A 49 11.89 18.26 11.89
C LYS A 49 13.36 18.15 12.31
N LEU A 50 13.86 16.93 12.51
CA LEU A 50 15.26 16.69 12.83
C LEU A 50 16.18 17.14 11.67
N LEU A 51 15.79 16.85 10.43
CA LEU A 51 16.56 17.25 9.25
C LEU A 51 16.55 18.77 9.06
N ASP A 52 15.39 19.42 9.24
CA ASP A 52 15.26 20.88 9.13
C ASP A 52 16.05 21.61 10.22
N GLY A 53 16.10 21.08 11.45
CA GLY A 53 16.97 21.61 12.52
C GLY A 53 18.46 21.33 12.32
N LYS A 54 18.81 20.37 11.45
CA LYS A 54 20.20 20.04 11.06
C LYS A 54 20.58 20.59 9.69
N LYS A 55 19.70 21.33 8.99
CA LYS A 55 20.08 22.09 7.80
C LYS A 55 20.97 23.24 8.27
N ILE A 56 22.27 22.98 8.25
CA ILE A 56 23.27 24.04 8.14
C ILE A 56 23.03 24.62 6.75
N SER A 57 22.39 25.79 6.68
CA SER A 57 22.35 26.57 5.44
C SER A 57 23.80 26.72 4.97
N PRO A 58 24.16 26.37 3.72
CA PRO A 58 25.46 26.74 3.16
C PRO A 58 25.50 28.25 2.82
N ALA A 59 24.98 29.09 3.72
CA ALA A 59 24.89 30.53 3.60
C ALA A 59 25.77 31.26 4.64
N ALA A 60 26.75 30.55 5.22
CA ALA A 60 27.72 31.12 6.14
C ALA A 60 29.17 30.98 5.62
N ASP A 61 29.33 31.03 4.29
CA ASP A 61 30.63 31.23 3.64
C ASP A 61 30.39 31.95 2.31
N ASN A 62 30.22 33.28 2.36
CA ASN A 62 30.58 34.19 1.27
C ASN A 62 30.52 35.65 1.76
N SER A 63 31.74 36.20 1.95
CA SER A 63 32.13 37.61 2.18
C SER A 63 31.78 38.25 3.52
#